data_AF-A0AA52HBC4-F1
#
_entry.id   AF-A0AA52HBC4-F1
#
_cell.length_a   1.000
_cell.length_b   1.000
_cell.length_c   1.000
_cell.angle_alpha   90.00
_cell.angle_beta   90.00
_cell.angle_gamma   90.00
#
_symmetry.space_group_name_H-M   'P 1'
#
loop_
_entity.id
_entity.type
_entity.pdbx_description
1 polymer ?
#
loop_
_entity_poly.entity_id
_entity_poly.type
_entity_poly.pdbx_seq_one_letter_code
_entity_poly.pdbx_strand_id
1 'polypeptide(L)'
;MTRTLKVLVLKEKQTVLEGTFDVEDQDYQVVVELLKEITLTREGAEDLLIGYMHAEQAGAITEDVGKMALVAATYILSQGETEISIFSDLKPTSDLGYAG
;
A
#
# COMPACT_ATOMS: atom_id res chain seq x y z
N MET A 1 -18.68 -10.75 3.85
CA MET A 1 -18.36 -10.29 2.49
C MET A 1 -16.89 -9.89 2.48
N THR A 2 -16.32 -9.62 1.31
CA THR A 2 -14.93 -9.19 1.16
C THR A 2 -14.94 -7.80 0.55
N ARG A 3 -14.10 -6.92 1.09
CA ARG A 3 -13.88 -5.58 0.57
C ARG A 3 -12.59 -5.58 -0.24
N THR A 4 -12.67 -5.13 -1.48
CA THR A 4 -11.55 -5.19 -2.41
C THR A 4 -11.06 -3.78 -2.71
N LEU A 5 -9.75 -3.57 -2.57
CA LEU A 5 -9.06 -2.37 -3.00
C LEU A 5 -8.16 -2.70 -4.19
N LYS A 6 -8.34 -1.96 -5.29
CA LYS A 6 -7.42 -1.98 -6.43
C LYS A 6 -6.41 -0.86 -6.32
N VAL A 7 -5.14 -1.17 -6.55
CA VAL A 7 -4.04 -0.21 -6.46
C VAL A 7 -3.27 -0.24 -7.76
N LEU A 8 -3.15 0.92 -8.39
CA LEU A 8 -2.36 1.15 -9.58
C LEU A 8 -1.20 2.07 -9.23
N VAL A 9 0.04 1.64 -9.44
CA VAL A 9 1.21 2.50 -9.28
C VAL A 9 1.61 3.01 -10.66
N LEU A 10 1.59 4.32 -10.83
CA LEU A 10 1.87 5.01 -12.09
C LEU A 10 3.26 5.64 -12.06
N LYS A 11 4.03 5.45 -13.12
CA LYS A 11 5.28 6.17 -13.41
C LYS A 11 5.19 6.73 -14.83
N GLU A 12 5.43 8.03 -15.00
CA GLU A 12 5.35 8.70 -16.32
C GLU A 12 4.03 8.42 -17.06
N LYS A 13 2.92 8.34 -16.32
CA LYS A 13 1.56 8.00 -16.81
C LYS A 13 1.39 6.57 -17.35
N GLN A 14 2.34 5.68 -17.07
CA GLN A 14 2.22 4.24 -17.34
C GLN A 14 2.08 3.48 -16.03
N THR A 15 1.20 2.48 -15.99
CA THR A 15 1.11 1.56 -14.85
C THR A 15 2.36 0.70 -14.80
N VAL A 16 3.10 0.80 -13.71
CA VAL A 16 4.31 0.00 -13.44
C VAL A 16 4.05 -1.13 -12.47
N LEU A 17 3.09 -0.98 -11.57
CA LEU A 17 2.63 -2.03 -10.67
C LEU A 17 1.10 -1.99 -10.57
N GLU A 18 0.49 -3.16 -10.45
CA GLU A 18 -0.93 -3.33 -10.20
C GLU A 18 -1.12 -4.39 -9.11
N GLY A 19 -1.98 -4.09 -8.14
CA GLY A 19 -2.25 -4.97 -7.01
C GLY A 19 -3.73 -4.93 -6.65
N THR A 20 -4.25 -6.07 -6.19
CA THR A 20 -5.60 -6.17 -5.64
C THR A 20 -5.49 -6.70 -4.23
N PHE A 21 -6.08 -5.97 -3.28
CA PHE A 21 -6.06 -6.28 -1.87
C PHE A 21 -7.48 -6.63 -1.43
N ASP A 22 -7.66 -7.90 -1.07
CA ASP A 22 -8.91 -8.41 -0.54
C ASP A 22 -8.84 -8.42 0.99
N VAL A 23 -9.78 -7.71 1.62
CA VAL A 23 -9.90 -7.59 3.07
C VAL A 23 -11.20 -8.26 3.48
N GLU A 24 -11.12 -9.31 4.30
CA GLU A 24 -12.30 -9.95 4.87
C GLU A 24 -13.03 -8.99 5.82
N ASP A 25 -14.37 -9.01 5.86
CA ASP A 25 -15.13 -8.11 6.75
C ASP A 25 -14.74 -8.26 8.23
N GLN A 26 -14.32 -9.45 8.66
CA GLN A 26 -13.85 -9.68 10.03
C GLN A 26 -12.56 -8.90 10.31
N ASP A 27 -11.57 -9.02 9.42
CA ASP A 27 -10.30 -8.30 9.53
C ASP A 27 -10.51 -6.80 9.38
N TYR A 28 -11.38 -6.39 8.46
CA TYR A 28 -11.74 -5.00 8.25
C TYR A 28 -12.23 -4.34 9.54
N GLN A 29 -13.15 -4.99 10.26
CA GLN A 29 -13.69 -4.45 11.52
C GLN A 29 -12.61 -4.32 12.58
N VAL A 30 -11.76 -5.33 12.74
CA VAL A 30 -10.67 -5.30 13.73
C VAL A 30 -9.68 -4.18 13.42
N VAL A 31 -9.28 -4.06 12.16
CA VAL A 31 -8.28 -3.08 11.72
C VAL A 31 -8.85 -1.65 11.77
N VAL A 32 -10.12 -1.43 11.44
CA VAL A 32 -10.77 -0.10 11.58
C VAL A 32 -10.79 0.37 13.02
N GLU A 33 -10.99 -0.52 14.00
CA GLU A 33 -10.87 -0.14 15.41
C GLU A 33 -9.43 0.22 15.78
N LEU A 34 -8.44 -0.56 15.32
CA LEU A 34 -7.01 -0.26 15.55
C LEU A 34 -6.59 1.09 14.93
N LEU A 35 -7.15 1.44 13.77
CA LEU A 35 -6.90 2.72 13.10
C LEU A 35 -7.35 3.93 13.92
N LYS A 36 -8.19 3.76 14.95
CA LYS A 36 -8.55 4.85 15.89
C LYS A 36 -7.45 5.11 16.93
N GLU A 37 -6.59 4.14 17.18
CA GLU A 37 -5.51 4.21 18.16
C GLU A 37 -4.18 4.68 17.54
N ILE A 38 -4.07 4.66 16.21
CA ILE A 38 -2.88 5.08 15.47
C ILE A 38 -3.18 6.26 14.53
N THR A 39 -2.18 7.09 14.28
CA THR A 39 -2.28 8.13 13.24
C THR A 39 -1.63 7.62 11.97
N LEU A 40 -2.45 7.19 11.01
CA LEU A 40 -2.01 6.83 9.66
C LEU A 40 -2.49 7.89 8.67
N THR A 41 -1.58 8.43 7.87
CA THR A 41 -1.92 9.36 6.78
C THR A 41 -2.20 8.59 5.51
N ARG A 42 -2.88 9.24 4.56
CA ARG A 42 -3.09 8.68 3.22
C ARG A 42 -1.76 8.33 2.53
N GLU A 43 -0.83 9.28 2.50
CA GLU A 43 0.50 9.09 1.91
C GLU A 43 1.24 7.91 2.56
N GLY A 44 1.18 7.79 3.90
CA GLY A 44 1.78 6.66 4.60
C GLY A 44 1.13 5.31 4.26
N ALA A 45 -0.19 5.27 4.04
CA ALA A 45 -0.86 4.06 3.57
C ALA A 45 -0.46 3.72 2.12
N GLU A 46 -0.36 4.72 1.25
CA GLU A 46 0.11 4.56 -0.14
C GLU A 46 1.55 4.02 -0.19
N ASP A 47 2.45 4.56 0.63
CA ASP A 47 3.84 4.10 0.75
C ASP A 47 3.94 2.64 1.21
N LEU A 48 3.12 2.23 2.19
CA LEU A 48 3.07 0.84 2.67
C LEU A 48 2.57 -0.11 1.57
N LEU A 49 1.57 0.29 0.79
CA LEU A 49 1.07 -0.50 -0.33
C LEU A 49 2.13 -0.63 -1.44
N ILE A 50 2.81 0.46 -1.80
CA ILE A 50 3.94 0.42 -2.75
C ILE A 50 5.04 -0.52 -2.25
N GLY A 51 5.44 -0.39 -0.99
CA GLY A 51 6.47 -1.21 -0.37
C GLY A 51 6.10 -2.70 -0.39
N TYR A 52 4.85 -3.03 -0.06
CA TYR A 52 4.32 -4.39 -0.16
C TYR A 52 4.39 -4.91 -1.60
N MET A 53 3.91 -4.14 -2.58
CA MET A 53 3.85 -4.57 -3.98
C MET A 53 5.25 -4.81 -4.57
N HIS A 54 6.25 -4.02 -4.17
CA HIS A 54 7.64 -4.27 -4.53
C HIS A 54 8.21 -5.53 -3.85
N ALA A 55 7.91 -5.75 -2.56
CA ALA A 55 8.34 -6.93 -1.83
C ALA A 55 7.72 -8.21 -2.42
N GLU A 56 6.45 -8.15 -2.83
CA GLU A 56 5.74 -9.22 -3.53
C GLU A 56 6.41 -9.59 -4.84
N GLN A 57 6.72 -8.61 -5.69
CA GLN A 57 7.45 -8.87 -6.94
C GLN A 57 8.85 -9.47 -6.72
N ALA A 58 9.51 -9.11 -5.62
CA ALA A 58 10.81 -9.66 -5.25
C ALA A 58 10.74 -11.06 -4.61
N GLY A 59 9.53 -11.58 -4.34
CA GLY A 59 9.33 -12.87 -3.64
C GLY A 59 9.68 -12.83 -2.15
N ALA A 60 9.72 -11.65 -1.54
CA ALA A 60 10.17 -11.41 -0.17
C ALA A 60 9.00 -11.05 0.77
N ILE A 61 7.84 -11.69 0.60
CA ILE A 61 6.69 -11.44 1.47
C ILE A 61 6.82 -12.26 2.74
N THR A 62 6.99 -11.57 3.86
CA THR A 62 6.81 -12.15 5.19
C THR A 62 5.38 -11.88 5.67
N GLU A 63 4.93 -12.65 6.66
CA GLU A 63 3.60 -12.49 7.26
C GLU A 63 3.37 -11.05 7.78
N ASP A 64 4.39 -10.44 8.39
CA ASP A 64 4.30 -9.09 8.93
C ASP A 64 4.15 -8.02 7.83
N VAL A 65 4.80 -8.21 6.68
CA VAL A 65 4.64 -7.33 5.51
C VAL A 65 3.21 -7.41 4.98
N GLY A 66 2.61 -8.60 4.95
CA GLY A 66 1.19 -8.79 4.61
C GLY A 66 0.25 -8.07 5.58
N LYS A 67 0.53 -8.11 6.88
CA LYS A 67 -0.26 -7.37 7.90
C LYS A 67 -0.19 -5.85 7.70
N MET A 68 0.98 -5.31 7.34
CA MET A 68 1.10 -3.87 7.06
C MET A 68 0.27 -3.45 5.84
N ALA A 69 0.27 -4.27 4.78
CA ALA A 69 -0.55 -4.02 3.61
C ALA A 69 -2.05 -4.12 3.92
N LEU A 70 -2.45 -5.06 4.76
CA LEU A 70 -3.83 -5.18 5.25
C LEU A 70 -4.29 -3.91 5.99
N VAL A 71 -3.44 -3.36 6.86
CA VAL A 71 -3.71 -2.10 7.57
C VAL A 71 -3.87 -0.94 6.59
N ALA A 72 -2.94 -0.80 5.65
CA ALA A 72 -2.97 0.26 4.66
C ALA A 72 -4.18 0.17 3.72
N ALA A 73 -4.48 -1.03 3.21
CA ALA A 73 -5.63 -1.27 2.35
C ALA A 73 -6.94 -0.98 3.10
N THR A 74 -7.05 -1.42 4.35
CA THR A 74 -8.22 -1.15 5.20
C THR A 74 -8.41 0.34 5.45
N TYR A 75 -7.32 1.08 5.68
CA TYR A 75 -7.38 2.53 5.85
C TYR A 75 -7.99 3.19 4.61
N ILE A 76 -7.51 2.88 3.41
CA ILE A 76 -8.05 3.45 2.17
C ILE A 76 -9.51 3.04 1.95
N LEU A 77 -9.85 1.76 2.17
CA LEU A 77 -11.23 1.27 2.10
C LEU A 77 -12.15 1.96 3.11
N SER A 78 -11.64 2.35 4.28
CA SER A 78 -12.40 3.09 5.30
C SER A 78 -12.74 4.52 4.88
N GLN A 79 -11.99 5.10 3.94
CA GLN A 79 -12.30 6.39 3.32
C GLN A 79 -13.34 6.26 2.20
N GLY A 80 -13.81 5.04 1.89
CA GLY A 80 -14.78 4.77 0.84
C GLY A 80 -14.18 4.57 -0.55
N GLU A 81 -12.84 4.45 -0.64
CA GLU A 81 -12.13 4.23 -1.90
C GLU A 81 -11.93 2.74 -2.17
N THR A 82 -12.30 2.29 -3.38
CA THR A 82 -12.13 0.90 -3.84
C THR A 82 -11.09 0.77 -4.95
N GLU A 83 -10.61 1.88 -5.49
CA GLU A 83 -9.56 1.95 -6.48
C GLU A 83 -8.75 3.23 -6.29
N ILE A 84 -7.42 3.11 -6.22
CA ILE A 84 -6.50 4.24 -6.10
C ILE A 84 -5.38 4.17 -7.15
N SER A 85 -4.93 5.34 -7.58
CA SER A 85 -3.74 5.50 -8.43
C SER A 85 -2.68 6.25 -7.64
N ILE A 86 -1.53 5.62 -7.41
CA ILE A 86 -0.42 6.18 -6.67
C ILE A 86 0.65 6.63 -7.68
N PHE A 87 0.98 7.92 -7.67
CA PHE A 87 2.00 8.48 -8.55
C PHE A 87 3.37 8.32 -7.92
N SER A 88 4.16 7.39 -8.44
CA SER A 88 5.52 7.18 -8.01
C SER A 88 6.43 8.18 -8.73
N ASP A 89 6.47 9.42 -8.23
CA ASP A 89 7.54 10.37 -8.53
C ASP A 89 8.80 10.02 -7.70
N LEU A 90 9.09 8.72 -7.54
CA LEU A 90 10.37 8.25 -7.00
C LEU A 90 11.46 8.76 -7.94
N LYS A 91 12.01 9.94 -7.60
CA LYS A 91 13.30 10.37 -8.11
C LYS A 91 14.25 9.19 -7.86
N PRO A 92 14.96 8.71 -8.89
CA PRO A 92 15.99 7.72 -8.64
C PRO A 92 16.93 8.32 -7.59
N THR A 93 17.17 7.57 -6.52
CA THR A 93 18.19 7.88 -5.51
C THR A 93 19.57 7.69 -6.15
N SER A 94 19.86 8.50 -7.17
CA SER A 94 21.17 8.57 -7.84
C SER A 94 22.14 9.49 -7.11
N ASP A 95 21.70 10.19 -6.06
CA ASP A 95 22.50 11.20 -5.35
C ASP A 95 23.07 10.74 -4.00
N LEU A 96 23.23 9.43 -3.79
CA LEU A 96 24.27 8.97 -2.87
C LEU A 96 25.60 9.01 -3.62
N GLY A 97 26.14 10.22 -3.74
CA GLY A 97 27.46 10.48 -4.26
C GLY A 97 28.50 9.64 -3.55
N TYR A 98 28.94 8.56 -4.19
CA TYR A 98 30.26 8.00 -3.97
C TYR A 98 31.27 9.00 -4.54
N ALA A 99 31.64 9.98 -3.73
CA ALA A 99 32.92 10.66 -3.89
C ALA A 99 34.02 9.66 -3.49
N GLY A 100 34.51 8.92 -4.49
CA GLY A 100 35.84 8.31 -4.45
C GLY A 100 36.91 9.33 -4.83
#